data_AF-A0A519JWS9-F1
#
_entry.id   AF-A0A519JWS9-F1
#
_cell.length_a   1.000
_cell.length_b   1.000
_cell.length_c   1.000
_cell.angle_alpha   90.00
_cell.angle_beta   90.00
_cell.angle_gamma   90.00
#
_symmetry.space_group_name_H-M   'P 1'
#
loop_
_entity.id
_entity.type
_entity.pdbx_description
1 polymer ?
#
loop_
_entity_poly.entity_id
_entity_poly.type
_entity_poly.pdbx_seq_one_letter_code
_entity_poly.pdbx_strand_id
1 'polypeptide(L)'
;VKTRFDMQSVEKSQYQNIYNEGNATVSHFRYVDDNGKALNISTAAVQFNPSHINLSQFNASTGKSDVSVTGTLDNFYGFLFKDQELKGNFNLSSNQLAVSDFMTEDTKAQKTTAKKEPMKIPAFLNCSLNAKANTVLYDNLVLKNVSGKIIIKDEKATLENVKTNMFGGLIGVAGNVSTKGKVPTFDMDLNLNSVDIAQTFTQLDMMKKIAPIAGVINGKLNSTIKVAGNLNALEMTPDLNSITGGLNGQLLSTTVNPTTSPLLTSLDNALNFVDLSKINFNDLKAALTFSNGKVNLKPVNFKYKDVAVQFDGSHGFDQSMAYNMKFDVPAKYLGTEVNNLLTKLTPADAKKIESVPITANLTGNFKAPKIKTDLKQAIGNLTSQLIKQQRDNLIKQGTTNVLGSILNPKPKDTTKTKTDAPKTNDVKTKATDLLNGLFNKKKKEPAATTPAK
;
A
#
# COMPACT_ATOMS: atom_id res chain seq x y z
N VAL A 1 15.81 -55.21 -16.05
CA VAL A 1 16.53 -54.62 -14.89
C VAL A 1 17.43 -55.69 -14.31
N LYS A 2 18.70 -55.38 -14.04
CA LYS A 2 19.64 -56.23 -13.31
C LYS A 2 19.80 -55.69 -11.89
N THR A 3 19.65 -56.55 -10.90
CA THR A 3 19.65 -56.17 -9.49
C THR A 3 20.54 -57.13 -8.70
N ARG A 4 21.47 -56.59 -7.92
CA ARG A 4 22.30 -57.33 -6.97
C ARG A 4 22.43 -56.53 -5.69
N PHE A 5 21.92 -57.07 -4.59
CA PHE A 5 22.01 -56.47 -3.26
C PHE A 5 22.11 -57.58 -2.21
N ASP A 6 22.62 -57.23 -1.04
CA ASP A 6 22.57 -58.05 0.17
C ASP A 6 21.82 -57.32 1.27
N MET A 7 21.09 -58.08 2.10
CA MET A 7 20.26 -57.51 3.16
C MET A 7 21.09 -56.79 4.23
N GLN A 8 22.31 -57.26 4.48
CA GLN A 8 23.21 -56.65 5.45
C GLN A 8 23.61 -55.22 5.03
N SER A 9 23.81 -54.97 3.73
CA SER A 9 24.07 -53.64 3.18
C SER A 9 22.86 -52.73 3.31
N VAL A 10 21.62 -53.25 3.12
CA VAL A 10 20.40 -52.48 3.40
C VAL A 10 20.34 -52.10 4.88
N GLU A 11 20.46 -53.09 5.78
CA GLU A 11 20.41 -52.87 7.24
C GLU A 11 21.47 -51.87 7.73
N LYS A 12 22.70 -51.94 7.20
CA LYS A 12 23.81 -51.03 7.53
C LYS A 12 23.79 -49.70 6.76
N SER A 13 22.76 -49.44 5.94
CA SER A 13 22.65 -48.24 5.08
C SER A 13 23.83 -48.07 4.11
N GLN A 14 24.45 -49.17 3.69
CA GLN A 14 25.56 -49.21 2.74
C GLN A 14 25.04 -49.31 1.31
N TYR A 15 24.20 -48.36 0.89
CA TYR A 15 23.51 -48.42 -0.41
C TYR A 15 24.46 -48.38 -1.61
N GLN A 16 25.71 -47.94 -1.43
CA GLN A 16 26.76 -48.04 -2.45
C GLN A 16 27.08 -49.49 -2.87
N ASN A 17 26.71 -50.48 -2.04
CA ASN A 17 26.88 -51.90 -2.35
C ASN A 17 25.68 -52.47 -3.15
N ILE A 18 24.60 -51.71 -3.30
CA ILE A 18 23.41 -52.09 -4.08
C ILE A 18 23.65 -51.74 -5.55
N TYR A 19 23.70 -52.76 -6.39
CA TYR A 19 23.88 -52.60 -7.83
C TYR A 19 22.54 -52.78 -8.55
N ASN A 20 22.00 -51.70 -9.11
CA ASN A 20 20.82 -51.72 -9.96
C ASN A 20 21.13 -51.06 -11.30
N GLU A 21 20.84 -51.77 -12.39
CA GLU A 21 21.07 -51.30 -13.75
C GLU A 21 19.87 -51.61 -14.65
N GLY A 22 19.45 -50.62 -15.42
CA GLY A 22 18.45 -50.77 -16.48
C GLY A 22 17.28 -49.79 -16.36
N ASN A 23 16.28 -49.98 -17.20
CA ASN A 23 15.12 -49.09 -17.26
C ASN A 23 13.86 -49.81 -16.77
N ALA A 24 13.02 -49.09 -16.04
CA ALA A 24 11.65 -49.49 -15.72
C ALA A 24 10.70 -48.41 -16.21
N THR A 25 9.64 -48.83 -16.91
CA THR A 25 8.62 -47.92 -17.43
C THR A 25 7.25 -48.42 -17.05
N VAL A 26 6.41 -47.52 -16.55
CA VAL A 26 4.99 -47.72 -16.30
C VAL A 26 4.23 -46.77 -17.21
N SER A 27 3.18 -47.25 -17.87
CA SER A 27 2.35 -46.45 -18.75
C SER A 27 0.87 -46.66 -18.45
N HIS A 28 0.07 -45.60 -18.63
CA HIS A 28 -1.38 -45.61 -18.45
C HIS A 28 -1.83 -46.13 -17.07
N PHE A 29 -1.09 -45.77 -16.03
CA PHE A 29 -1.41 -46.16 -14.66
C PHE A 29 -2.33 -45.13 -14.02
N ARG A 30 -3.40 -45.59 -13.38
CA ARG A 30 -4.33 -44.73 -12.65
C ARG A 30 -4.30 -45.07 -11.18
N TYR A 31 -3.94 -44.09 -10.37
CA TYR A 31 -4.04 -44.14 -8.91
C TYR A 31 -5.27 -43.35 -8.47
N VAL A 32 -6.00 -43.84 -7.47
CA VAL A 32 -7.12 -43.13 -6.85
C VAL A 32 -6.90 -43.20 -5.35
N ASP A 33 -6.86 -42.04 -4.69
CA ASP A 33 -6.70 -41.98 -3.23
C ASP A 33 -8.02 -42.28 -2.49
N ASP A 34 -7.96 -42.35 -1.16
CA ASP A 34 -9.11 -42.62 -0.29
C ASP A 34 -10.21 -41.54 -0.39
N ASN A 35 -9.86 -40.35 -0.89
CA ASN A 35 -10.79 -39.24 -1.11
C ASN A 35 -11.37 -39.23 -2.53
N GLY A 36 -11.08 -40.26 -3.33
CA GLY A 36 -11.54 -40.40 -4.71
C GLY A 36 -10.81 -39.51 -5.71
N LYS A 37 -9.73 -38.82 -5.33
CA LYS A 37 -8.91 -38.03 -6.25
C LYS A 37 -8.06 -38.96 -7.10
N ALA A 38 -8.20 -38.84 -8.42
CA ALA A 38 -7.50 -39.67 -9.38
C ALA A 38 -6.23 -38.97 -9.92
N LEU A 39 -5.10 -39.65 -9.83
CA LEU A 39 -3.86 -39.31 -10.51
C LEU A 39 -3.68 -40.25 -11.71
N ASN A 40 -3.77 -39.72 -12.92
CA ASN A 40 -3.59 -40.46 -14.16
C ASN A 40 -2.14 -40.27 -14.62
N ILE A 41 -1.34 -41.32 -14.55
CA ILE A 41 0.06 -41.35 -14.99
C ILE A 41 0.09 -41.92 -16.41
N SER A 42 0.31 -41.05 -17.40
CA SER A 42 0.46 -41.46 -18.79
C SER A 42 1.75 -42.27 -18.97
N THR A 43 2.86 -41.78 -18.43
CA THR A 43 4.16 -42.45 -18.48
C THR A 43 4.99 -42.08 -17.26
N ALA A 44 5.62 -43.07 -16.63
CA ALA A 44 6.70 -42.91 -15.67
C ALA A 44 7.86 -43.83 -16.09
N ALA A 45 9.00 -43.25 -16.46
CA ALA A 45 10.21 -43.96 -16.84
C ALA A 45 11.34 -43.63 -15.87
N VAL A 46 11.93 -44.67 -15.31
CA VAL A 46 13.04 -44.60 -14.35
C VAL A 46 14.21 -45.38 -14.91
N GLN A 47 15.37 -44.74 -14.92
CA GLN A 47 16.65 -45.34 -15.25
C GLN A 47 17.43 -45.57 -13.96
N PHE A 48 17.72 -46.84 -13.68
CA PHE A 48 18.58 -47.26 -12.59
C PHE A 48 20.01 -47.33 -13.10
N ASN A 49 20.89 -46.58 -12.45
CA ASN A 49 22.33 -46.72 -12.58
C ASN A 49 22.91 -47.09 -11.20
N PRO A 50 24.06 -47.79 -11.14
CA PRO A 50 24.65 -48.21 -9.87
C PRO A 50 24.93 -47.08 -8.88
N SER A 51 25.15 -45.85 -9.38
CA SER A 51 25.44 -44.68 -8.55
C SER A 51 24.24 -43.76 -8.32
N HIS A 52 23.24 -43.76 -9.20
CA HIS A 52 22.11 -42.79 -9.19
C HIS A 52 20.84 -43.37 -9.81
N ILE A 53 19.69 -42.87 -9.38
CA ILE A 53 18.39 -43.16 -10.01
C ILE A 53 17.91 -41.91 -10.73
N ASN A 54 17.57 -42.05 -12.00
CA ASN A 54 17.12 -40.95 -12.84
C ASN A 54 15.66 -41.17 -13.24
N LEU A 55 14.80 -40.20 -12.91
CA LEU A 55 13.44 -40.09 -13.44
C LEU A 55 13.54 -39.39 -14.80
N SER A 56 13.66 -40.19 -15.86
CA SER A 56 13.84 -39.67 -17.22
C SER A 56 12.55 -39.06 -17.77
N GLN A 57 11.39 -39.55 -17.32
CA GLN A 57 10.09 -39.01 -17.71
C GLN A 57 9.02 -39.34 -16.69
N PHE A 58 8.24 -38.34 -16.29
CA PHE A 58 7.00 -38.53 -15.52
C PHE A 58 5.94 -37.57 -16.03
N ASN A 59 4.94 -38.09 -16.72
CA ASN A 59 3.81 -37.31 -17.24
C ASN A 59 2.53 -37.78 -16.56
N ALA A 60 1.87 -36.88 -15.85
CA ALA A 60 0.63 -37.18 -15.15
C ALA A 60 -0.37 -36.02 -15.21
N SER A 61 -1.64 -36.34 -14.97
CA SER A 61 -2.71 -35.38 -14.80
C SER A 61 -3.58 -35.71 -13.58
N THR A 62 -4.03 -34.67 -12.90
CA THR A 62 -4.94 -34.76 -11.74
C THR A 62 -5.83 -33.52 -11.74
N GLY A 63 -7.16 -33.70 -11.64
CA GLY A 63 -8.11 -32.58 -11.67
C GLY A 63 -7.95 -31.69 -12.91
N LYS A 64 -7.58 -30.43 -12.68
CA LYS A 64 -7.30 -29.40 -13.70
C LYS A 64 -5.81 -29.24 -14.02
N SER A 65 -4.97 -30.09 -13.43
CA SER A 65 -3.52 -29.99 -13.49
C SER A 65 -2.91 -31.01 -14.42
N ASP A 66 -1.95 -30.57 -15.23
CA ASP A 66 -1.00 -31.42 -15.94
C ASP A 66 0.41 -31.20 -15.38
N VAL A 67 1.16 -32.28 -15.18
CA VAL A 67 2.53 -32.22 -14.69
C VAL A 67 3.44 -33.10 -15.53
N SER A 68 4.58 -32.53 -15.92
CA SER A 68 5.70 -33.24 -16.53
C SER A 68 6.92 -33.03 -15.64
N VAL A 69 7.48 -34.11 -15.10
CA VAL A 69 8.59 -34.08 -14.15
C VAL A 69 9.73 -34.94 -14.66
N THR A 70 10.96 -34.42 -14.53
CA THR A 70 12.20 -35.17 -14.73
C THR A 70 13.17 -34.86 -13.62
N GLY A 71 14.16 -35.72 -13.35
CA GLY A 71 15.13 -35.41 -12.31
C GLY A 71 15.92 -36.59 -11.79
N THR A 72 16.66 -36.37 -10.71
CA THR A 72 17.41 -37.42 -10.03
C THR A 72 16.80 -37.68 -8.66
N LEU A 73 16.73 -38.97 -8.30
CA LEU A 73 16.41 -39.42 -6.96
C LEU A 73 17.69 -39.88 -6.28
N ASP A 74 17.92 -39.31 -5.11
CA ASP A 74 19.00 -39.66 -4.21
C ASP A 74 18.37 -40.34 -2.96
N ASN A 75 19.12 -41.25 -2.34
CA ASN A 75 18.65 -41.99 -1.17
C ASN A 75 17.33 -42.78 -1.34
N PHE A 76 16.96 -43.12 -2.58
CA PHE A 76 15.72 -43.84 -2.87
C PHE A 76 15.58 -45.16 -2.09
N TYR A 77 16.66 -45.95 -1.99
CA TYR A 77 16.62 -47.21 -1.23
C TYR A 77 16.47 -47.00 0.27
N GLY A 78 17.06 -45.93 0.81
CA GLY A 78 16.88 -45.58 2.21
C GLY A 78 15.46 -45.15 2.53
N PHE A 79 14.83 -44.40 1.63
CA PHE A 79 13.41 -44.07 1.74
C PHE A 79 12.53 -45.31 1.64
N LEU A 80 12.77 -46.19 0.65
CA LEU A 80 11.93 -47.37 0.41
C LEU A 80 12.05 -48.45 1.49
N PHE A 81 13.24 -48.64 2.07
CA PHE A 81 13.51 -49.78 2.96
C PHE A 81 13.74 -49.41 4.43
N LYS A 82 14.02 -48.14 4.75
CA LYS A 82 14.44 -47.72 6.10
C LYS A 82 13.80 -46.43 6.61
N ASP A 83 12.70 -46.00 6.01
CA ASP A 83 11.98 -44.77 6.38
C ASP A 83 12.90 -43.53 6.44
N GLN A 84 13.96 -43.51 5.64
CA GLN A 84 14.87 -42.35 5.55
C GLN A 84 14.28 -41.27 4.64
N GLU A 85 14.84 -40.06 4.68
CA GLU A 85 14.42 -38.99 3.78
C GLU A 85 14.56 -39.36 2.30
N LEU A 86 13.53 -39.05 1.52
CA LEU A 86 13.61 -39.01 0.07
C LEU A 86 14.33 -37.74 -0.37
N LYS A 87 15.43 -37.91 -1.11
CA LYS A 87 16.21 -36.80 -1.66
C LYS A 87 16.07 -36.75 -3.17
N GLY A 88 16.11 -35.55 -3.74
CA GLY A 88 16.11 -35.46 -5.20
C GLY A 88 16.10 -34.04 -5.73
N ASN A 89 16.42 -33.94 -7.02
CA ASN A 89 16.45 -32.69 -7.76
C ASN A 89 15.63 -32.87 -9.03
N PHE A 90 14.57 -32.08 -9.16
CA PHE A 90 13.56 -32.27 -10.18
C PHE A 90 13.36 -30.99 -11.00
N ASN A 91 12.94 -31.17 -12.25
CA ASN A 91 12.43 -30.12 -13.11
C ASN A 91 10.96 -30.44 -13.39
N LEU A 92 10.08 -29.47 -13.15
CA LEU A 92 8.65 -29.57 -13.45
C LEU A 92 8.28 -28.59 -14.56
N SER A 93 7.53 -29.10 -15.53
CA SER A 93 6.86 -28.33 -16.56
C SER A 93 5.36 -28.61 -16.51
N SER A 94 4.53 -27.59 -16.72
CA SER A 94 3.08 -27.70 -16.71
C SER A 94 2.44 -26.66 -17.62
N ASN A 95 1.36 -27.02 -18.32
CA ASN A 95 0.54 -26.02 -18.99
C ASN A 95 -0.40 -25.33 -18.00
N GLN A 96 -1.03 -26.10 -17.14
CA GLN A 96 -1.89 -25.62 -16.07
C GLN A 96 -1.67 -26.43 -14.80
N LEU A 97 -1.50 -25.73 -13.68
CA LEU A 97 -1.37 -26.34 -12.36
C LEU A 97 -2.36 -25.65 -11.42
N ALA A 98 -3.34 -26.38 -10.90
CA ALA A 98 -4.23 -25.89 -9.85
C ALA A 98 -3.75 -26.43 -8.50
N VAL A 99 -3.34 -25.54 -7.60
CA VAL A 99 -2.80 -25.93 -6.29
C VAL A 99 -3.83 -26.72 -5.48
N SER A 100 -5.12 -26.41 -5.63
CA SER A 100 -6.25 -27.12 -5.03
C SER A 100 -6.29 -28.62 -5.36
N ASP A 101 -5.78 -29.03 -6.53
CA ASP A 101 -5.77 -30.44 -6.92
C ASP A 101 -4.83 -31.27 -6.02
N PHE A 102 -3.80 -30.63 -5.45
CA PHE A 102 -2.79 -31.23 -4.57
C PHE A 102 -3.04 -30.98 -3.09
N MET A 103 -4.03 -30.15 -2.75
CA MET A 103 -4.50 -29.99 -1.39
C MET A 103 -5.57 -31.04 -1.11
N THR A 104 -5.61 -31.63 0.09
CA THR A 104 -6.77 -32.39 0.52
C THR A 104 -7.92 -31.41 0.71
N GLU A 105 -8.85 -31.35 -0.25
CA GLU A 105 -10.07 -30.56 -0.08
C GLU A 105 -10.97 -31.28 0.91
N ASP A 106 -11.50 -30.53 1.88
CA ASP A 106 -12.64 -30.93 2.68
C ASP A 106 -13.82 -31.15 1.74
N THR A 107 -14.07 -32.40 1.36
CA THR A 107 -15.36 -32.75 0.79
C THR A 107 -16.42 -32.46 1.84
N LYS A 108 -17.20 -31.39 1.60
CA LYS A 108 -18.49 -31.20 2.25
C LYS A 108 -19.38 -32.41 1.94
N ALA A 109 -19.32 -33.44 2.78
CA ALA A 109 -20.39 -34.36 3.16
C ALA A 109 -19.84 -35.72 3.60
N GLN A 110 -19.41 -35.83 4.86
CA GLN A 110 -19.77 -37.01 5.65
C GLN A 110 -19.79 -36.70 7.14
N LYS A 111 -20.93 -37.00 7.78
CA LYS A 111 -21.22 -36.80 9.20
C LYS A 111 -20.41 -37.74 10.10
N THR A 112 -19.09 -37.59 10.15
CA THR A 112 -18.31 -38.12 11.27
C THR A 112 -17.38 -37.04 11.79
N THR A 113 -17.38 -36.89 13.11
CA THR A 113 -16.54 -35.98 13.91
C THR A 113 -15.06 -36.38 13.86
N ALA A 114 -14.51 -36.58 12.67
CA ALA A 114 -13.07 -36.70 12.48
C ALA A 114 -12.44 -35.34 12.75
N LYS A 115 -11.58 -35.28 13.75
CA LYS A 115 -10.84 -34.08 14.13
C LYS A 115 -9.97 -33.66 12.95
N LYS A 116 -10.21 -32.47 12.39
CA LYS A 116 -9.41 -31.93 11.28
C LYS A 116 -7.94 -31.89 11.68
N GLU A 117 -7.09 -32.59 10.92
CA GLU A 117 -5.65 -32.56 11.13
C GLU A 117 -5.02 -31.36 10.41
N PRO A 118 -4.01 -30.73 11.01
CA PRO A 118 -3.26 -29.65 10.35
C PRO A 118 -2.60 -30.12 9.07
N MET A 119 -2.61 -29.27 8.05
CA MET A 119 -1.84 -29.52 6.84
C MET A 119 -0.33 -29.46 7.17
N LYS A 120 0.40 -30.54 6.87
CA LYS A 120 1.83 -30.66 7.12
C LYS A 120 2.57 -30.92 5.81
N ILE A 121 3.68 -30.21 5.64
CA ILE A 121 4.68 -30.55 4.61
C ILE A 121 5.37 -31.83 5.08
N PRO A 122 5.42 -32.89 4.26
CA PRO A 122 5.94 -34.17 4.71
C PRO A 122 7.40 -34.10 5.19
N ALA A 123 7.67 -34.60 6.40
CA ALA A 123 9.00 -34.56 7.00
C ALA A 123 10.04 -35.41 6.25
N PHE A 124 9.59 -36.43 5.50
CA PHE A 124 10.47 -37.31 4.73
C PHE A 124 10.98 -36.66 3.42
N LEU A 125 10.47 -35.48 3.02
CA LEU A 125 10.87 -34.85 1.76
C LEU A 125 12.06 -33.90 1.95
N ASN A 126 13.12 -34.14 1.19
CA ASN A 126 14.30 -33.30 1.09
C ASN A 126 14.67 -33.10 -0.39
N CYS A 127 13.87 -32.32 -1.09
CA CYS A 127 13.90 -32.23 -2.55
C CYS A 127 14.02 -30.77 -3.03
N SER A 128 14.60 -30.58 -4.22
CA SER A 128 14.52 -29.33 -4.96
C SER A 128 13.75 -29.51 -6.26
N LEU A 129 12.98 -28.48 -6.64
CA LEU A 129 12.13 -28.49 -7.82
C LEU A 129 12.28 -27.18 -8.58
N ASN A 130 12.87 -27.22 -9.78
CA ASN A 130 12.82 -26.10 -10.72
C ASN A 130 11.51 -26.19 -11.51
N ALA A 131 10.58 -25.27 -11.27
CA ALA A 131 9.26 -25.30 -11.86
C ALA A 131 9.10 -24.26 -12.97
N LYS A 132 8.41 -24.65 -14.04
CA LYS A 132 7.86 -23.75 -15.06
C LYS A 132 6.41 -24.16 -15.33
N ALA A 133 5.49 -23.22 -15.22
CA ALA A 133 4.08 -23.47 -15.50
C ALA A 133 3.46 -22.29 -16.28
N ASN A 134 2.73 -22.56 -17.36
CA ASN A 134 2.11 -21.48 -18.15
C ASN A 134 0.98 -20.79 -17.36
N THR A 135 0.19 -21.56 -16.62
CA THR A 135 -0.86 -21.06 -15.73
C THR A 135 -0.83 -21.78 -14.39
N VAL A 136 -0.83 -21.03 -13.29
CA VAL A 136 -1.05 -21.59 -11.94
C VAL A 136 -2.32 -20.98 -11.36
N LEU A 137 -3.21 -21.84 -10.88
CA LEU A 137 -4.45 -21.44 -10.19
C LEU A 137 -4.23 -21.64 -8.69
N TYR A 138 -4.36 -20.56 -7.92
CA TYR A 138 -4.24 -20.58 -6.47
C TYR A 138 -5.33 -19.72 -5.86
N ASP A 139 -6.27 -20.35 -5.15
CA ASP A 139 -7.47 -19.70 -4.63
C ASP A 139 -8.21 -18.94 -5.74
N ASN A 140 -8.38 -17.62 -5.60
CA ASN A 140 -9.00 -16.75 -6.60
C ASN A 140 -7.99 -16.14 -7.59
N LEU A 141 -6.70 -16.49 -7.48
CA LEU A 141 -5.64 -15.94 -8.30
C LEU A 141 -5.34 -16.80 -9.53
N VAL A 142 -5.11 -16.12 -10.64
CA VAL A 142 -4.59 -16.69 -11.89
C VAL A 142 -3.20 -16.14 -12.14
N LEU A 143 -2.20 -16.97 -11.91
CA LEU A 143 -0.80 -16.68 -12.14
C LEU A 143 -0.42 -17.16 -13.54
N LYS A 144 0.29 -16.33 -14.30
CA LYS A 144 0.72 -16.66 -15.68
C LYS A 144 2.23 -16.68 -15.79
N ASN A 145 2.76 -17.55 -16.64
CA ASN A 145 4.20 -17.68 -16.90
C ASN A 145 5.02 -17.85 -15.62
N VAL A 146 4.57 -18.76 -14.75
CA VAL A 146 5.23 -19.04 -13.48
C VAL A 146 6.55 -19.73 -13.73
N SER A 147 7.62 -19.24 -13.11
CA SER A 147 8.91 -19.92 -13.10
C SER A 147 9.61 -19.69 -11.76
N GLY A 148 10.39 -20.64 -11.30
CA GLY A 148 11.17 -20.48 -10.06
C GLY A 148 11.66 -21.82 -9.52
N LYS A 149 12.24 -21.79 -8.32
CA LYS A 149 12.72 -22.98 -7.63
C LYS A 149 12.05 -23.12 -6.27
N ILE A 150 11.66 -24.34 -5.93
CA ILE A 150 11.09 -24.71 -4.64
C ILE A 150 12.05 -25.69 -3.98
N ILE A 151 12.41 -25.45 -2.72
CA ILE A 151 13.18 -26.38 -1.90
C ILE A 151 12.30 -26.84 -0.75
N ILE A 152 12.07 -28.13 -0.65
CA ILE A 152 11.31 -28.76 0.43
C ILE A 152 12.31 -29.49 1.32
N LYS A 153 12.41 -29.09 2.57
CA LYS A 153 13.27 -29.72 3.57
C LYS A 153 12.78 -29.36 4.97
N ASP A 154 12.89 -30.27 5.92
CA ASP A 154 12.55 -29.99 7.33
C ASP A 154 11.12 -29.44 7.50
N GLU A 155 10.14 -30.01 6.79
CA GLU A 155 8.73 -29.58 6.79
C GLU A 155 8.53 -28.10 6.39
N LYS A 156 9.47 -27.55 5.62
CA LYS A 156 9.50 -26.18 5.12
C LYS A 156 9.67 -26.17 3.60
N ALA A 157 8.85 -25.37 2.93
CA ALA A 157 8.95 -25.05 1.52
C ALA A 157 9.57 -23.66 1.36
N THR A 158 10.71 -23.58 0.67
CA THR A 158 11.42 -22.33 0.38
C THR A 158 11.29 -22.03 -1.10
N LEU A 159 10.85 -20.82 -1.42
CA LEU A 159 10.66 -20.30 -2.76
C LEU A 159 11.84 -19.40 -3.12
N GLU A 160 12.52 -19.73 -4.21
CA GLU A 160 13.67 -18.99 -4.73
C GLU A 160 13.39 -18.50 -6.14
N ASN A 161 13.57 -17.19 -6.35
CA ASN A 161 13.48 -16.54 -7.66
C ASN A 161 12.18 -16.85 -8.41
N VAL A 162 11.06 -16.99 -7.69
CA VAL A 162 9.76 -17.23 -8.32
C VAL A 162 9.33 -15.95 -9.04
N LYS A 163 8.88 -16.08 -10.28
CA LYS A 163 8.39 -14.98 -11.13
C LYS A 163 7.06 -15.38 -11.74
N THR A 164 6.12 -14.45 -11.79
CA THR A 164 4.80 -14.63 -12.39
C THR A 164 4.27 -13.32 -12.95
N ASN A 165 3.51 -13.39 -14.03
CA ASN A 165 2.67 -12.29 -14.48
C ASN A 165 1.31 -12.36 -13.77
N MET A 166 0.94 -11.28 -13.10
CA MET A 166 -0.33 -11.14 -12.40
C MET A 166 -0.64 -9.64 -12.21
N PHE A 167 -1.92 -9.29 -12.07
CA PHE A 167 -2.39 -7.91 -11.90
C PHE A 167 -1.86 -6.95 -12.98
N GLY A 168 -1.72 -7.42 -14.22
CA GLY A 168 -1.21 -6.62 -15.34
C GLY A 168 0.26 -6.17 -15.19
N GLY A 169 1.06 -6.84 -14.37
CA GLY A 169 2.49 -6.59 -14.17
C GLY A 169 3.29 -7.87 -13.93
N LEU A 170 4.54 -7.73 -13.50
CA LEU A 170 5.42 -8.83 -13.10
C LEU A 170 5.57 -8.85 -11.58
N ILE A 171 5.46 -10.03 -10.98
CA ILE A 171 5.64 -10.26 -9.56
C ILE A 171 6.79 -11.25 -9.36
N GLY A 172 7.80 -10.82 -8.61
CA GLY A 172 8.83 -11.67 -8.03
C GLY A 172 8.43 -12.11 -6.63
N VAL A 173 8.69 -13.36 -6.29
CA VAL A 173 8.40 -13.97 -4.99
C VAL A 173 9.64 -14.74 -4.53
N ALA A 174 10.06 -14.46 -3.30
CA ALA A 174 11.02 -15.27 -2.56
C ALA A 174 10.53 -15.41 -1.13
N GLY A 175 10.89 -16.47 -0.44
CA GLY A 175 10.45 -16.66 0.94
C GLY A 175 10.25 -18.11 1.31
N ASN A 176 9.49 -18.37 2.37
CA ASN A 176 9.22 -19.71 2.83
C ASN A 176 7.92 -19.83 3.61
N VAL A 177 7.39 -21.05 3.59
CA VAL A 177 6.30 -21.51 4.46
C VAL A 177 6.82 -22.71 5.24
N SER A 178 6.66 -22.70 6.56
CA SER A 178 7.04 -23.81 7.43
C SER A 178 5.84 -24.33 8.19
N THR A 179 5.71 -25.65 8.19
CA THR A 179 4.68 -26.36 8.96
C THR A 179 5.27 -27.14 10.13
N LYS A 180 6.59 -27.05 10.37
CA LYS A 180 7.31 -27.78 11.44
C LYS A 180 6.75 -27.49 12.85
N GLY A 181 6.36 -26.25 13.10
CA GLY A 181 5.79 -25.81 14.37
C GLY A 181 4.37 -26.32 14.62
N LYS A 182 3.83 -26.04 15.81
CA LYS A 182 2.40 -26.25 16.12
C LYS A 182 1.50 -25.32 15.29
N VAL A 183 1.97 -24.09 15.08
CA VAL A 183 1.33 -23.07 14.23
C VAL A 183 2.21 -22.90 13.01
N PRO A 184 1.71 -23.13 11.78
CA PRO A 184 2.48 -22.89 10.59
C PRO A 184 2.78 -21.39 10.41
N THR A 185 3.93 -21.09 9.81
CA THR A 185 4.42 -19.71 9.64
C THR A 185 4.83 -19.47 8.20
N PHE A 186 4.79 -18.22 7.77
CA PHE A 186 5.32 -17.78 6.48
C PHE A 186 6.19 -16.54 6.64
N ASP A 187 7.15 -16.37 5.73
CA ASP A 187 8.00 -15.19 5.59
C ASP A 187 8.33 -15.00 4.10
N MET A 188 7.85 -13.89 3.53
CA MET A 188 7.80 -13.67 2.09
C MET A 188 8.31 -12.27 1.72
N ASP A 189 9.20 -12.25 0.73
CA ASP A 189 9.64 -11.06 0.00
C ASP A 189 8.95 -11.04 -1.37
N LEU A 190 8.15 -10.01 -1.62
CA LEU A 190 7.46 -9.77 -2.88
C LEU A 190 8.05 -8.55 -3.59
N ASN A 191 8.35 -8.69 -4.87
CA ASN A 191 8.75 -7.59 -5.75
C ASN A 191 7.66 -7.38 -6.80
N LEU A 192 6.97 -6.25 -6.73
CA LEU A 192 5.93 -5.87 -7.68
C LEU A 192 6.51 -4.90 -8.69
N ASN A 193 6.40 -5.22 -9.98
CA ASN A 193 6.85 -4.37 -11.08
C ASN A 193 5.67 -4.06 -12.00
N SER A 194 5.30 -2.78 -12.03
CA SER A 194 4.24 -2.21 -12.87
C SER A 194 2.91 -2.95 -12.73
N VAL A 195 2.56 -3.37 -11.52
CA VAL A 195 1.27 -4.02 -11.24
C VAL A 195 0.17 -2.97 -11.15
N ASP A 196 -1.04 -3.33 -11.57
CA ASP A 196 -2.21 -2.48 -11.43
C ASP A 196 -2.62 -2.34 -9.97
N ILE A 197 -2.74 -1.10 -9.49
CA ILE A 197 -3.04 -0.79 -8.08
C ILE A 197 -4.42 -1.33 -7.71
N ALA A 198 -5.43 -1.06 -8.54
CA ALA A 198 -6.80 -1.47 -8.25
C ALA A 198 -6.89 -2.99 -8.16
N GLN A 199 -6.35 -3.73 -9.13
CA GLN A 199 -6.35 -5.19 -9.11
C GLN A 199 -5.59 -5.76 -7.90
N THR A 200 -4.40 -5.25 -7.61
CA THR A 200 -3.54 -5.76 -6.52
C THR A 200 -4.21 -5.65 -5.15
N PHE A 201 -4.83 -4.49 -4.85
CA PHE A 201 -5.40 -4.21 -3.53
C PHE A 201 -6.89 -4.51 -3.43
N THR A 202 -7.54 -5.03 -4.47
CA THR A 202 -8.97 -5.43 -4.43
C THR A 202 -9.21 -6.92 -4.67
N GLN A 203 -8.23 -7.69 -5.16
CA GLN A 203 -8.41 -9.14 -5.33
C GLN A 203 -7.95 -9.95 -4.11
N LEU A 204 -7.04 -9.41 -3.31
CA LEU A 204 -6.50 -10.08 -2.11
C LEU A 204 -7.00 -9.42 -0.83
N ASP A 205 -7.64 -10.20 0.05
CA ASP A 205 -8.20 -9.69 1.30
C ASP A 205 -7.12 -9.11 2.23
N MET A 206 -5.95 -9.74 2.30
CA MET A 206 -4.80 -9.20 3.03
C MET A 206 -4.39 -7.82 2.48
N MET A 207 -4.30 -7.67 1.15
CA MET A 207 -3.89 -6.41 0.53
C MET A 207 -4.97 -5.32 0.72
N LYS A 208 -6.26 -5.66 0.61
CA LYS A 208 -7.37 -4.75 0.95
C LYS A 208 -7.23 -4.18 2.36
N LYS A 209 -6.76 -4.99 3.31
CA LYS A 209 -6.58 -4.57 4.71
C LYS A 209 -5.34 -3.71 4.93
N ILE A 210 -4.27 -3.94 4.17
CA ILE A 210 -3.04 -3.14 4.21
C ILE A 210 -3.24 -1.74 3.60
N ALA A 211 -4.04 -1.63 2.54
CA ALA A 211 -4.31 -0.34 1.88
C ALA A 211 -5.78 -0.23 1.43
N PRO A 212 -6.72 0.02 2.36
CA PRO A 212 -8.16 -0.04 2.10
C PRO A 212 -8.68 1.03 1.14
N ILE A 213 -7.93 2.11 0.93
CA ILE A 213 -8.27 3.17 -0.03
C ILE A 213 -7.55 3.03 -1.37
N ALA A 214 -6.72 2.00 -1.58
CA ALA A 214 -5.96 1.86 -2.82
C ALA A 214 -6.85 1.78 -4.07
N GLY A 215 -8.09 1.28 -3.93
CA GLY A 215 -9.06 1.22 -5.03
C GLY A 215 -9.53 2.57 -5.58
N VAL A 216 -9.24 3.70 -4.90
CA VAL A 216 -9.52 5.05 -5.43
C VAL A 216 -8.42 5.56 -6.36
N ILE A 217 -7.27 4.89 -6.39
CA ILE A 217 -6.11 5.25 -7.20
C ILE A 217 -6.08 4.31 -8.40
N ASN A 218 -6.31 4.85 -9.59
CA ASN A 218 -6.04 4.14 -10.83
C ASN A 218 -4.58 4.41 -11.21
N GLY A 219 -3.81 3.37 -11.52
CA GLY A 219 -2.41 3.51 -11.90
C GLY A 219 -1.62 2.22 -11.68
N LYS A 220 -0.30 2.33 -11.79
CA LYS A 220 0.64 1.24 -11.61
C LYS A 220 1.48 1.42 -10.34
N LEU A 221 1.91 0.30 -9.76
CA LEU A 221 2.76 0.26 -8.58
C LEU A 221 4.03 -0.52 -8.88
N ASN A 222 5.17 0.09 -8.54
CA ASN A 222 6.40 -0.63 -8.26
C ASN A 222 6.54 -0.77 -6.75
N SER A 223 6.82 -1.96 -6.23
CA SER A 223 6.94 -2.13 -4.78
C SER A 223 7.86 -3.28 -4.38
N THR A 224 8.46 -3.15 -3.21
CA THR A 224 9.03 -4.27 -2.46
C THR A 224 8.24 -4.42 -1.17
N ILE A 225 7.70 -5.62 -0.94
CA ILE A 225 6.89 -5.96 0.24
C ILE A 225 7.62 -7.06 0.98
N LYS A 226 7.82 -6.88 2.28
CA LYS A 226 8.24 -7.93 3.20
C LYS A 226 7.06 -8.25 4.09
N VAL A 227 6.66 -9.51 4.17
CA VAL A 227 5.49 -9.92 4.95
C VAL A 227 5.73 -11.28 5.59
N ALA A 228 5.56 -11.33 6.90
CA ALA A 228 5.68 -12.55 7.69
C ALA A 228 4.52 -12.66 8.68
N GLY A 229 4.20 -13.88 9.09
CA GLY A 229 3.15 -14.13 10.08
C GLY A 229 2.83 -15.61 10.25
N ASN A 230 1.74 -15.85 10.97
CA ASN A 230 1.17 -17.18 11.18
C ASN A 230 0.15 -17.51 10.10
N LEU A 231 -0.03 -18.79 9.84
CA LEU A 231 -1.13 -19.33 9.04
C LEU A 231 -2.12 -20.06 9.95
N ASN A 232 -3.38 -20.08 9.53
CA ASN A 232 -4.36 -21.01 10.06
C ASN A 232 -3.88 -22.44 9.79
N ALA A 233 -3.82 -23.28 10.83
CA ALA A 233 -3.25 -24.62 10.73
C ALA A 233 -4.03 -25.58 9.81
N LEU A 234 -5.30 -25.28 9.52
CA LEU A 234 -6.19 -26.09 8.69
C LEU A 234 -6.31 -25.49 7.29
N GLU A 235 -6.65 -24.20 7.22
CA GLU A 235 -6.96 -23.52 5.96
C GLU A 235 -5.69 -22.98 5.26
N MET A 236 -4.55 -22.95 5.95
CA MET A 236 -3.28 -22.38 5.47
C MET A 236 -3.40 -20.92 4.99
N THR A 237 -4.38 -20.18 5.52
CA THR A 237 -4.60 -18.74 5.25
C THR A 237 -3.89 -17.86 6.28
N PRO A 238 -3.34 -16.68 5.91
CA PRO A 238 -2.72 -15.77 6.87
C PRO A 238 -3.63 -15.32 8.02
N ASP A 239 -3.12 -15.39 9.25
CA ASP A 239 -3.74 -14.71 10.39
C ASP A 239 -3.37 -13.23 10.37
N LEU A 240 -4.33 -12.39 10.00
CA LEU A 240 -4.14 -10.95 9.84
C LEU A 240 -3.57 -10.26 11.10
N ASN A 241 -3.87 -10.72 12.31
CA ASN A 241 -3.37 -10.07 13.53
C ASN A 241 -1.89 -10.36 13.77
N SER A 242 -1.37 -11.46 13.21
CA SER A 242 0.03 -11.87 13.31
C SER A 242 0.93 -11.24 12.24
N ILE A 243 0.35 -10.55 11.26
CA ILE A 243 1.09 -10.04 10.10
C ILE A 243 2.05 -8.92 10.54
N THR A 244 3.31 -9.07 10.12
CA THR A 244 4.37 -8.10 10.33
C THR A 244 5.19 -7.89 9.07
N GLY A 245 5.78 -6.70 8.93
CA GLY A 245 6.68 -6.37 7.82
C GLY A 245 6.51 -4.94 7.31
N GLY A 246 6.71 -4.74 6.01
CA GLY A 246 6.62 -3.42 5.40
C GLY A 246 6.47 -3.45 3.88
N LEU A 247 6.08 -2.30 3.35
CA LEU A 247 5.88 -2.06 1.93
C LEU A 247 6.59 -0.76 1.57
N ASN A 248 7.49 -0.83 0.60
CA ASN A 248 8.08 0.34 -0.04
C ASN A 248 7.51 0.41 -1.46
N GLY A 249 6.79 1.48 -1.79
CA GLY A 249 6.06 1.61 -3.04
C GLY A 249 6.41 2.90 -3.78
N GLN A 250 6.40 2.85 -5.10
CA GLN A 250 6.40 3.99 -6.01
C GLN A 250 5.18 3.90 -6.91
N LEU A 251 4.35 4.94 -6.86
CA LEU A 251 3.17 5.05 -7.70
C LEU A 251 3.53 5.60 -9.08
N LEU A 252 2.89 5.09 -10.13
CA LEU A 252 3.16 5.43 -11.52
C LEU A 252 1.83 5.62 -12.27
N SER A 253 1.79 6.59 -13.19
CA SER A 253 0.63 6.87 -14.05
C SER A 253 -0.69 6.96 -13.28
N THR A 254 -0.70 7.71 -12.17
CA THR A 254 -1.81 7.75 -11.24
C THR A 254 -2.86 8.78 -11.60
N THR A 255 -4.12 8.40 -11.41
CA THR A 255 -5.25 9.30 -11.28
C THR A 255 -6.05 8.93 -10.03
N VAL A 256 -6.69 9.93 -9.42
CA VAL A 256 -7.50 9.73 -8.21
C VAL A 256 -8.97 9.88 -8.59
N ASN A 257 -9.79 8.90 -8.22
CA ASN A 257 -11.24 9.01 -8.26
C ASN A 257 -11.80 9.25 -6.84
N PRO A 258 -11.98 10.51 -6.41
CA PRO A 258 -12.41 10.81 -5.04
C PRO A 258 -13.88 10.46 -4.77
N THR A 259 -14.71 10.31 -5.81
CA THR A 259 -16.17 10.15 -5.66
C THR A 259 -16.59 8.81 -5.05
N THR A 260 -15.69 7.82 -5.04
CA THR A 260 -15.96 6.49 -4.49
C THR A 260 -15.53 6.35 -3.03
N SER A 261 -15.03 7.42 -2.39
CA SER A 261 -14.49 7.39 -1.03
C SER A 261 -15.09 8.47 -0.12
N PRO A 262 -15.85 8.08 0.92
CA PRO A 262 -16.35 9.01 1.93
C PRO A 262 -15.25 9.85 2.58
N LEU A 263 -14.05 9.27 2.77
CA LEU A 263 -12.87 9.96 3.29
C LEU A 263 -12.45 11.10 2.37
N LEU A 264 -12.28 10.83 1.08
CA LEU A 264 -11.83 11.84 0.12
C LEU A 264 -12.89 12.92 -0.07
N THR A 265 -14.17 12.54 -0.18
CA THR A 265 -15.27 13.53 -0.25
C THR A 265 -15.33 14.41 1.00
N SER A 266 -15.16 13.85 2.19
CA SER A 266 -15.17 14.64 3.44
C SER A 266 -13.97 15.57 3.55
N LEU A 267 -12.81 15.15 3.04
CA LEU A 267 -11.60 15.97 3.00
C LEU A 267 -11.72 17.12 2.00
N ASP A 268 -12.24 16.86 0.80
CA ASP A 268 -12.50 17.86 -0.25
C ASP A 268 -13.47 18.95 0.27
N ASN A 269 -14.55 18.54 0.94
CA ASN A 269 -15.50 19.46 1.58
C ASN A 269 -14.89 20.29 2.71
N ALA A 270 -13.91 19.75 3.44
CA ALA A 270 -13.23 20.45 4.52
C ALA A 270 -12.15 21.43 4.03
N LEU A 271 -11.60 21.20 2.83
CA LEU A 271 -10.47 21.93 2.25
C LEU A 271 -10.84 22.54 0.89
N ASN A 272 -11.51 23.68 0.91
CA ASN A 272 -11.98 24.38 -0.31
C ASN A 272 -10.88 24.83 -1.30
N PHE A 273 -9.60 24.77 -0.92
CA PHE A 273 -8.46 25.16 -1.76
C PHE A 273 -7.83 23.99 -2.53
N VAL A 274 -8.20 22.74 -2.22
CA VAL A 274 -7.70 21.54 -2.88
C VAL A 274 -8.80 20.95 -3.74
N ASP A 275 -8.43 20.47 -4.92
CA ASP A 275 -9.26 19.58 -5.73
C ASP A 275 -8.51 18.25 -5.82
N LEU A 276 -8.96 17.27 -5.04
CA LEU A 276 -8.28 15.98 -4.89
C LEU A 276 -8.23 15.19 -6.21
N SER A 277 -9.17 15.42 -7.13
CA SER A 277 -9.19 14.77 -8.46
C SER A 277 -8.04 15.24 -9.36
N LYS A 278 -7.47 16.42 -9.08
CA LYS A 278 -6.36 17.01 -9.82
C LYS A 278 -5.00 16.70 -9.21
N ILE A 279 -4.94 15.92 -8.14
CA ILE A 279 -3.65 15.49 -7.57
C ILE A 279 -3.03 14.43 -8.48
N ASN A 280 -1.77 14.64 -8.82
CA ASN A 280 -0.96 13.66 -9.51
C ASN A 280 0.04 13.04 -8.52
N PHE A 281 -0.07 11.73 -8.30
CA PHE A 281 0.85 10.96 -7.47
C PHE A 281 1.91 10.22 -8.30
N ASN A 282 2.15 10.61 -9.54
CA ASN A 282 3.23 10.07 -10.35
C ASN A 282 4.56 10.22 -9.62
N ASP A 283 5.30 9.11 -9.57
CA ASP A 283 6.59 8.97 -8.89
C ASP A 283 6.54 9.19 -7.37
N LEU A 284 5.35 9.25 -6.77
CA LEU A 284 5.21 9.32 -5.32
C LEU A 284 5.77 8.04 -4.69
N LYS A 285 6.75 8.22 -3.81
CA LYS A 285 7.32 7.14 -3.01
C LYS A 285 6.69 7.13 -1.62
N ALA A 286 6.17 5.99 -1.22
CA ALA A 286 5.58 5.78 0.09
C ALA A 286 6.19 4.55 0.76
N ALA A 287 6.30 4.61 2.08
CA ALA A 287 6.76 3.48 2.88
C ALA A 287 5.75 3.22 4.00
N LEU A 288 5.24 2.00 4.05
CA LEU A 288 4.34 1.48 5.07
C LEU A 288 5.10 0.44 5.91
N THR A 289 4.77 0.37 7.19
CA THR A 289 5.13 -0.75 8.06
C THR A 289 3.87 -1.33 8.65
N PHE A 290 3.77 -2.65 8.77
CA PHE A 290 2.63 -3.30 9.40
C PHE A 290 3.09 -4.19 10.54
N SER A 291 2.37 -4.11 11.67
CA SER A 291 2.64 -4.86 12.89
C SER A 291 1.45 -4.77 13.84
N ASN A 292 1.14 -5.84 14.57
CA ASN A 292 0.08 -5.86 15.60
C ASN A 292 -1.28 -5.37 15.06
N GLY A 293 -1.65 -5.82 13.86
CA GLY A 293 -2.91 -5.43 13.20
C GLY A 293 -3.00 -3.94 12.81
N LYS A 294 -1.89 -3.20 12.84
CA LYS A 294 -1.80 -1.79 12.45
C LYS A 294 -0.86 -1.60 11.27
N VAL A 295 -1.20 -0.63 10.42
CA VAL A 295 -0.39 -0.13 9.32
C VAL A 295 0.00 1.31 9.65
N ASN A 296 1.29 1.59 9.55
CA ASN A 296 1.85 2.91 9.78
C ASN A 296 2.48 3.42 8.48
N LEU A 297 2.06 4.60 8.04
CA LEU A 297 2.60 5.33 6.90
C LEU A 297 3.69 6.29 7.38
N LYS A 298 4.91 6.10 6.88
CA LYS A 298 5.99 7.06 7.08
C LYS A 298 5.65 8.39 6.38
N PRO A 299 6.10 9.54 6.91
CA PRO A 299 5.83 10.83 6.27
C PRO A 299 6.20 10.86 4.79
N VAL A 300 5.22 11.24 3.98
CA VAL A 300 5.36 11.43 2.53
C VAL A 300 5.12 12.89 2.21
N ASN A 301 5.99 13.47 1.37
CA ASN A 301 5.82 14.83 0.88
C ASN A 301 5.46 14.81 -0.61
N PHE A 302 4.49 15.62 -1.00
CA PHE A 302 4.11 15.83 -2.40
C PHE A 302 3.64 17.26 -2.62
N LYS A 303 3.40 17.63 -3.88
CA LYS A 303 2.91 18.96 -4.23
C LYS A 303 1.58 18.86 -4.94
N TYR A 304 0.71 19.81 -4.63
CA TYR A 304 -0.50 20.09 -5.41
C TYR A 304 -0.40 21.54 -5.91
N LYS A 305 -0.13 21.71 -7.22
CA LYS A 305 0.27 23.02 -7.77
C LYS A 305 1.50 23.55 -7.01
N ASP A 306 1.41 24.73 -6.41
CA ASP A 306 2.40 25.37 -5.54
C ASP A 306 2.13 25.18 -4.03
N VAL A 307 1.18 24.32 -3.65
CA VAL A 307 0.95 23.91 -2.25
C VAL A 307 1.86 22.72 -1.93
N ALA A 308 2.74 22.87 -0.95
CA ALA A 308 3.49 21.74 -0.40
C ALA A 308 2.62 20.96 0.59
N VAL A 309 2.62 19.63 0.50
CA VAL A 309 1.80 18.75 1.34
C VAL A 309 2.68 17.69 1.99
N GLN A 310 2.53 17.53 3.31
CA GLN A 310 3.07 16.43 4.08
C GLN A 310 1.91 15.56 4.58
N PHE A 311 2.03 14.23 4.43
CA PHE A 311 1.03 13.26 4.85
C PHE A 311 1.68 12.11 5.61
N ASP A 312 1.16 11.81 6.80
CA ASP A 312 1.65 10.76 7.68
C ASP A 312 0.52 10.20 8.57
N GLY A 313 0.73 9.05 9.18
CA GLY A 313 -0.20 8.50 10.17
C GLY A 313 -0.36 6.99 10.10
N SER A 314 -1.49 6.49 10.58
CA SER A 314 -1.72 5.05 10.71
C SER A 314 -3.19 4.66 10.58
N HIS A 315 -3.43 3.38 10.32
CA HIS A 315 -4.73 2.75 10.42
C HIS A 315 -4.62 1.32 10.95
N GLY A 316 -5.71 0.78 11.50
CA GLY A 316 -5.83 -0.62 11.86
C GLY A 316 -6.46 -1.46 10.74
N PHE A 317 -6.28 -2.78 10.79
CA PHE A 317 -7.02 -3.74 9.95
C PHE A 317 -8.53 -3.77 10.27
N ASP A 318 -8.91 -3.22 11.42
CA ASP A 318 -10.28 -2.88 11.82
C ASP A 318 -10.82 -1.62 11.13
N GLN A 319 -10.01 -0.97 10.28
CA GLN A 319 -10.31 0.26 9.53
C GLN A 319 -10.36 1.53 10.38
N SER A 320 -10.02 1.47 11.67
CA SER A 320 -9.79 2.68 12.47
C SER A 320 -8.58 3.44 11.93
N MET A 321 -8.63 4.77 11.88
CA MET A 321 -7.56 5.56 11.29
C MET A 321 -7.24 6.82 12.08
N ALA A 322 -5.97 7.23 12.00
CA ALA A 322 -5.44 8.47 12.54
C ALA A 322 -4.34 8.98 11.59
N TYR A 323 -4.70 9.93 10.74
CA TYR A 323 -3.79 10.56 9.80
C TYR A 323 -3.69 12.06 10.01
N ASN A 324 -2.53 12.60 9.66
CA ASN A 324 -2.23 14.01 9.72
C ASN A 324 -1.77 14.50 8.34
N MET A 325 -2.33 15.62 7.89
CA MET A 325 -1.93 16.33 6.69
C MET A 325 -1.51 17.75 7.07
N LYS A 326 -0.37 18.20 6.55
CA LYS A 326 0.07 19.59 6.65
C LYS A 326 0.20 20.17 5.25
N PHE A 327 -0.31 21.38 5.07
CA PHE A 327 -0.33 22.09 3.81
C PHE A 327 0.33 23.46 4.01
N ASP A 328 1.32 23.78 3.19
CA ASP A 328 1.83 25.15 3.08
C ASP A 328 1.08 25.85 1.95
N VAL A 329 0.02 26.58 2.30
CA VAL A 329 -0.95 27.10 1.33
C VAL A 329 -0.63 28.54 0.98
N PRO A 330 -0.35 28.86 -0.30
CA PRO A 330 -0.21 30.24 -0.72
C PRO A 330 -1.47 31.07 -0.41
N ALA A 331 -1.28 32.28 0.12
CA ALA A 331 -2.37 33.14 0.58
C ALA A 331 -3.45 33.39 -0.50
N LYS A 332 -3.06 33.35 -1.78
CA LYS A 332 -3.96 33.49 -2.95
C LYS A 332 -5.10 32.47 -3.00
N TYR A 333 -4.95 31.32 -2.34
CA TYR A 333 -5.95 30.26 -2.29
C TYR A 333 -6.90 30.34 -1.09
N LEU A 334 -6.68 31.28 -0.17
CA LEU A 334 -7.42 31.39 1.09
C LEU A 334 -8.68 32.26 1.00
N GLY A 335 -9.24 32.36 -0.21
CA GLY A 335 -10.50 33.04 -0.48
C GLY A 335 -10.37 34.51 -0.88
N THR A 336 -11.50 35.06 -1.33
CA THR A 336 -11.58 36.41 -1.91
C THR A 336 -11.30 37.51 -0.91
N GLU A 337 -11.67 37.34 0.36
CA GLU A 337 -11.43 38.32 1.42
C GLU A 337 -9.93 38.53 1.65
N VAL A 338 -9.18 37.44 1.81
CA VAL A 338 -7.72 37.47 1.96
C VAL A 338 -7.07 38.11 0.72
N ASN A 339 -7.53 37.72 -0.48
CA ASN A 339 -7.03 38.27 -1.74
C ASN A 339 -7.24 39.79 -1.85
N ASN A 340 -8.41 40.29 -1.45
CA ASN A 340 -8.74 41.72 -1.47
C ASN A 340 -7.92 42.54 -0.48
N LEU A 341 -7.45 41.93 0.60
CA LEU A 341 -6.55 42.58 1.55
C LEU A 341 -5.10 42.54 1.07
N LEU A 342 -4.65 41.43 0.46
CA LEU A 342 -3.31 41.31 -0.12
C LEU A 342 -3.04 42.34 -1.21
N THR A 343 -4.01 42.61 -2.09
CA THR A 343 -3.85 43.59 -3.19
C THR A 343 -3.70 45.03 -2.72
N LYS A 344 -4.02 45.32 -1.46
CA LYS A 344 -3.87 46.65 -0.84
C LYS A 344 -2.51 46.84 -0.14
N LEU A 345 -1.70 45.78 -0.03
CA LEU A 345 -0.35 45.86 0.51
C LEU A 345 0.65 46.28 -0.57
N THR A 346 1.81 46.77 -0.13
CA THR A 346 2.94 47.00 -1.04
C THR A 346 3.46 45.66 -1.58
N PRO A 347 4.07 45.62 -2.78
CA PRO A 347 4.67 44.38 -3.30
C PRO A 347 5.71 43.76 -2.36
N ALA A 348 6.43 44.57 -1.59
CA ALA A 348 7.41 44.10 -0.62
C ALA A 348 6.78 43.46 0.62
N ASP A 349 5.65 43.99 1.10
CA ASP A 349 4.93 43.43 2.26
C ASP A 349 4.10 42.20 1.88
N ALA A 350 3.49 42.20 0.69
CA ALA A 350 2.77 41.04 0.16
C ALA A 350 3.71 39.82 0.00
N LYS A 351 4.96 40.05 -0.41
CA LYS A 351 5.98 38.98 -0.50
C LYS A 351 6.39 38.39 0.84
N LYS A 352 6.13 39.04 1.98
CA LYS A 352 6.41 38.46 3.30
C LYS A 352 5.35 37.44 3.73
N ILE A 353 4.25 37.35 2.99
CA ILE A 353 3.10 36.48 3.26
C ILE A 353 3.02 35.46 2.12
N GLU A 354 4.03 34.61 2.02
CA GLU A 354 4.13 33.65 0.92
C GLU A 354 3.15 32.48 1.10
N SER A 355 3.09 31.89 2.29
CA SER A 355 2.24 30.74 2.60
C SER A 355 1.75 30.73 4.04
N VAL A 356 0.64 30.05 4.26
CA VAL A 356 0.06 29.80 5.60
C VAL A 356 0.02 28.30 5.84
N PRO A 357 0.61 27.80 6.95
CA PRO A 357 0.51 26.40 7.30
C PRO A 357 -0.92 26.08 7.75
N ILE A 358 -1.50 25.06 7.14
CA ILE A 358 -2.83 24.52 7.46
C ILE A 358 -2.68 23.04 7.79
N THR A 359 -3.33 22.60 8.85
CA THR A 359 -3.36 21.21 9.27
C THR A 359 -4.75 20.60 9.06
N ALA A 360 -4.77 19.32 8.70
CA ALA A 360 -5.98 18.50 8.70
C ALA A 360 -5.68 17.17 9.41
N ASN A 361 -6.46 16.87 10.45
CA ASN A 361 -6.43 15.63 11.20
C ASN A 361 -7.61 14.77 10.76
N LEU A 362 -7.33 13.57 10.28
CA LEU A 362 -8.30 12.62 9.74
C LEU A 362 -8.39 11.45 10.73
N THR A 363 -9.55 11.29 11.36
CA THR A 363 -9.80 10.27 12.40
C THR A 363 -11.08 9.48 12.10
N GLY A 364 -11.43 8.50 12.94
CA GLY A 364 -12.62 7.67 12.75
C GLY A 364 -12.29 6.41 11.94
N ASN A 365 -13.09 6.09 10.93
CA ASN A 365 -12.81 5.01 9.99
C ASN A 365 -13.04 5.45 8.54
N PHE A 366 -12.55 4.67 7.56
CA PHE A 366 -12.62 5.03 6.14
C PHE A 366 -14.04 5.24 5.58
N LYS A 367 -15.08 4.65 6.20
CA LYS A 367 -16.48 4.81 5.80
C LYS A 367 -17.18 5.97 6.51
N ALA A 368 -16.78 6.26 7.75
CA ALA A 368 -17.30 7.32 8.61
C ALA A 368 -16.14 8.19 9.13
N PRO A 369 -15.51 8.99 8.24
CA PRO A 369 -14.35 9.80 8.58
C PRO A 369 -14.75 11.01 9.43
N LYS A 370 -13.83 11.47 10.28
CA LYS A 370 -13.93 12.73 11.02
C LYS A 370 -12.74 13.60 10.66
N ILE A 371 -13.00 14.72 10.00
CA ILE A 371 -11.98 15.67 9.55
C ILE A 371 -12.00 16.89 10.46
N LYS A 372 -10.86 17.21 11.08
CA LYS A 372 -10.66 18.45 11.83
C LYS A 372 -9.55 19.26 11.15
N THR A 373 -9.81 20.52 10.84
CA THR A 373 -8.82 21.42 10.24
C THR A 373 -8.79 22.76 10.95
N ASP A 374 -7.62 23.39 10.97
CA ASP A 374 -7.40 24.75 11.47
C ASP A 374 -7.64 25.83 10.40
N LEU A 375 -8.05 25.47 9.18
CA LEU A 375 -8.23 26.38 8.03
C LEU A 375 -8.97 27.68 8.40
N LYS A 376 -10.12 27.59 9.09
CA LYS A 376 -10.89 28.77 9.49
C LYS A 376 -10.13 29.69 10.45
N GLN A 377 -9.41 29.10 11.40
CA GLN A 377 -8.60 29.83 12.36
C GLN A 377 -7.38 30.46 11.67
N ALA A 378 -6.72 29.74 10.78
CA ALA A 378 -5.60 30.21 9.99
C ALA A 378 -6.00 31.43 9.13
N ILE A 379 -7.15 31.36 8.44
CA ILE A 379 -7.72 32.47 7.68
C ILE A 379 -8.03 33.66 8.60
N GLY A 380 -8.72 33.44 9.73
CA GLY A 380 -9.07 34.52 10.66
C GLY A 380 -7.85 35.25 11.24
N ASN A 381 -6.80 34.49 11.58
CA ASN A 381 -5.53 35.04 12.04
C ASN A 381 -4.83 35.83 10.95
N LEU A 382 -4.75 35.30 9.73
CA LEU A 382 -4.15 36.00 8.60
C LEU A 382 -4.91 37.30 8.28
N THR A 383 -6.23 37.25 8.15
CA THR A 383 -7.07 38.44 7.92
C THR A 383 -6.82 39.50 9.00
N SER A 384 -6.75 39.10 10.26
CA SER A 384 -6.46 40.02 11.38
C SER A 384 -5.06 40.65 11.27
N GLN A 385 -4.06 39.89 10.84
CA GLN A 385 -2.69 40.39 10.60
C GLN A 385 -2.65 41.37 9.42
N LEU A 386 -3.32 41.03 8.30
CA LEU A 386 -3.40 41.87 7.12
C LEU A 386 -4.07 43.22 7.41
N ILE A 387 -5.18 43.22 8.15
CA ILE A 387 -5.87 44.45 8.57
C ILE A 387 -4.96 45.31 9.44
N LYS A 388 -4.22 44.72 10.39
CA LYS A 388 -3.25 45.45 11.21
C LYS A 388 -2.15 46.08 10.36
N GLN A 389 -1.54 45.32 9.45
CA GLN A 389 -0.51 45.83 8.55
C GLN A 389 -1.01 46.96 7.65
N GLN A 390 -2.23 46.83 7.12
CA GLN A 390 -2.83 47.89 6.32
C GLN A 390 -3.04 49.17 7.13
N ARG A 391 -3.55 49.05 8.38
CA ARG A 391 -3.65 50.20 9.28
C ARG A 391 -2.30 50.83 9.55
N ASP A 392 -1.29 50.03 9.87
CA ASP A 392 0.05 50.53 10.18
C ASP A 392 0.70 51.23 8.97
N ASN A 393 0.49 50.71 7.75
CA ASN A 393 0.95 51.34 6.52
C ASN A 393 0.22 52.66 6.23
N LEU A 394 -1.09 52.72 6.45
CA LEU A 394 -1.86 53.97 6.31
C LEU A 394 -1.46 55.01 7.36
N ILE A 395 -1.19 54.59 8.61
CA ILE A 395 -0.68 55.48 9.66
C ILE A 395 0.68 56.02 9.24
N LYS A 396 1.62 55.15 8.81
CA LYS A 396 2.94 55.57 8.33
C LYS A 396 2.84 56.56 7.17
N GLN A 397 2.05 56.26 6.14
CA GLN A 397 1.80 57.15 4.99
C GLN A 397 1.14 58.48 5.40
N GLY A 398 0.18 58.44 6.31
CA GLY A 398 -0.48 59.64 6.84
C GLY A 398 0.50 60.51 7.63
N THR A 399 1.34 59.92 8.47
CA THR A 399 2.39 60.65 9.18
C THR A 399 3.43 61.23 8.22
N THR A 400 3.91 60.49 7.20
CA THR A 400 4.88 61.04 6.24
C THR A 400 4.29 62.11 5.32
N ASN A 401 3.02 61.99 4.90
CA ASN A 401 2.37 63.00 4.07
C ASN A 401 2.05 64.28 4.87
N VAL A 402 1.63 64.16 6.13
CA VAL A 402 1.39 65.32 7.00
C VAL A 402 2.71 65.97 7.43
N LEU A 403 3.74 65.18 7.77
CA LEU A 403 5.08 65.69 8.08
C LEU A 403 5.71 66.35 6.86
N GLY A 404 5.63 65.76 5.66
CA GLY A 404 6.15 66.35 4.42
C GLY A 404 5.45 67.64 3.99
N SER A 405 4.16 67.79 4.32
CA SER A 405 3.39 69.01 4.06
C SER A 405 3.66 70.12 5.09
N ILE A 406 4.03 69.76 6.32
CA ILE A 406 4.37 70.71 7.40
C ILE A 406 5.85 71.12 7.34
N LEU A 407 6.75 70.25 6.86
CA LEU A 407 8.20 70.47 6.81
C LEU A 407 8.68 71.17 5.54
N ASN A 408 7.80 71.48 4.58
CA ASN A 408 8.19 72.17 3.34
C ASN A 408 7.32 73.41 3.07
N PRO A 409 7.54 74.55 3.76
CA PRO A 409 6.93 75.80 3.38
C PRO A 409 7.65 76.34 2.13
N LYS A 410 6.94 76.42 1.00
CA LYS A 410 7.39 77.27 -0.12
C LYS A 410 7.40 78.74 0.36
N PRO A 411 8.44 79.53 0.04
CA PRO A 411 8.51 80.91 0.48
C PRO A 411 7.52 81.76 -0.32
N LYS A 412 6.60 82.44 0.38
CA LYS A 412 5.96 83.65 -0.13
C LYS A 412 5.86 84.68 0.99
N ASP A 413 6.24 85.88 0.61
CA ASP A 413 6.68 87.01 1.42
C ASP A 413 5.53 87.80 2.07
N THR A 414 5.93 88.65 3.03
CA THR A 414 5.31 89.86 3.59
C THR A 414 4.41 89.74 4.86
N THR A 415 5.06 90.11 5.97
CA THR A 415 4.66 91.07 7.03
C THR A 415 3.44 90.84 7.96
N LYS A 416 3.80 90.84 9.27
CA LYS A 416 3.09 91.30 10.49
C LYS A 416 2.34 90.30 11.41
N THR A 417 2.92 90.17 12.61
CA THR A 417 2.36 90.08 14.00
C THR A 417 1.54 88.86 14.49
N LYS A 418 2.21 88.12 15.42
CA LYS A 418 1.82 87.67 16.78
C LYS A 418 0.61 86.72 17.04
N THR A 419 0.95 85.63 17.76
CA THR A 419 0.19 84.84 18.77
C THR A 419 -1.06 84.06 18.34
N ASP A 420 -0.95 82.73 18.20
CA ASP A 420 -1.32 81.74 19.24
C ASP A 420 -1.12 80.29 18.72
N ALA A 421 -0.62 79.41 19.58
CA ALA A 421 -0.34 78.01 19.27
C ALA A 421 -1.62 77.14 19.30
N PRO A 422 -1.93 76.32 18.27
CA PRO A 422 -2.96 75.29 18.37
C PRO A 422 -2.39 73.98 18.90
N LYS A 423 -3.14 73.40 19.85
CA LYS A 423 -2.85 72.17 20.60
C LYS A 423 -2.92 70.92 19.71
N THR A 424 -2.04 69.97 20.00
CA THR A 424 -1.85 68.63 19.39
C THR A 424 -3.04 67.65 19.48
N ASN A 425 -4.22 68.08 19.93
CA ASN A 425 -5.38 67.20 20.18
C ASN A 425 -6.34 67.04 18.98
N ASP A 426 -6.25 67.87 17.93
CA ASP A 426 -7.19 67.83 16.78
C ASP A 426 -6.86 66.77 15.70
N VAL A 427 -5.64 66.23 15.70
CA VAL A 427 -5.20 65.27 14.67
C VAL A 427 -5.70 63.86 14.96
N LYS A 428 -5.83 63.50 16.25
CA LYS A 428 -6.29 62.18 16.68
C LYS A 428 -7.79 62.01 16.41
N THR A 429 -8.60 63.04 16.67
CA THR A 429 -10.05 63.06 16.43
C THR A 429 -10.36 62.98 14.92
N LYS A 430 -9.71 63.78 14.08
CA LYS A 430 -9.98 63.77 12.62
C LYS A 430 -9.58 62.46 11.93
N ALA A 431 -8.50 61.81 12.38
CA ALA A 431 -8.11 60.50 11.87
C ALA A 431 -9.09 59.39 12.30
N THR A 432 -9.65 59.50 13.51
CA THR A 432 -10.65 58.55 14.03
C THR A 432 -12.00 58.71 13.30
N ASP A 433 -12.40 59.93 12.94
CA ASP A 433 -13.63 60.19 12.19
C ASP A 433 -13.57 59.73 10.73
N LEU A 434 -12.41 59.85 10.08
CA LEU A 434 -12.18 59.31 8.72
C LEU A 434 -12.19 57.78 8.69
N LEU A 435 -11.66 57.13 9.74
CA LEU A 435 -11.72 55.68 9.89
C LEU A 435 -13.16 55.20 10.14
N ASN A 436 -13.91 55.87 11.02
CA ASN A 436 -15.32 55.53 11.28
C ASN A 436 -16.23 55.73 10.05
N GLY A 437 -15.94 56.71 9.18
CA GLY A 437 -16.65 56.91 7.92
C GLY A 437 -16.44 55.79 6.89
N LEU A 438 -15.29 55.10 6.93
CA LEU A 438 -14.98 54.00 6.02
C LEU A 438 -15.62 52.67 6.42
N PHE A 439 -15.86 52.45 7.72
CA PHE A 439 -16.37 51.18 8.25
C PHE A 439 -17.90 51.13 8.46
N ASN A 440 -18.62 52.25 8.32
CA ASN A 440 -20.02 52.35 8.77
C ASN A 440 -21.05 52.72 7.67
N LYS A 441 -21.00 52.07 6.50
CA LYS A 441 -22.12 52.11 5.53
C LYS A 441 -22.46 50.74 4.92
N LYS A 442 -23.33 50.00 5.60
CA LYS A 442 -24.71 49.66 5.16
C LYS A 442 -25.34 48.65 6.13
N LYS A 443 -26.05 49.14 7.15
CA LYS A 443 -27.23 48.43 7.69
C LYS A 443 -28.42 48.86 6.82
N LYS A 444 -29.04 47.90 6.11
CA LYS A 444 -30.40 48.07 5.57
C LYS A 444 -31.38 47.92 6.73
N GLU A 445 -32.22 48.92 6.95
CA GLU A 445 -33.42 48.79 7.78
C GLU A 445 -34.66 48.50 6.90
N PRO A 446 -35.73 47.92 7.49
CA PRO A 446 -36.74 47.12 6.82
C PRO A 446 -37.84 47.96 6.19
N ALA A 447 -38.48 47.40 5.16
CA ALA A 447 -39.72 47.92 4.63
C ALA A 447 -40.89 47.59 5.58
N ALA A 448 -41.65 48.62 5.98
CA ALA A 448 -42.99 48.51 6.54
C ALA A 448 -43.90 49.46 5.75
N THR A 449 -44.70 48.93 4.83
CA THR A 449 -46.13 48.56 4.93
C THR A 449 -47.07 49.69 4.53
N THR A 450 -47.96 49.41 3.58
CA THR A 450 -49.34 49.90 3.60
C THR A 450 -50.28 48.90 2.88
N PRO A 451 -51.57 48.81 3.28
CA PRO A 451 -52.37 47.60 3.14
C PRO A 451 -53.49 47.67 2.06
N ALA A 452 -54.11 46.50 1.87
CA ALA A 452 -55.47 46.21 1.38
C ALA A 452 -55.77 46.39 -0.13
N LYS A 453 -56.05 45.28 -0.82
CA LYS A 453 -57.42 44.81 -1.05
C LYS A 453 -57.43 43.33 -1.43
#